data_AF-A0A2U1K1K9-F1
#
_entry.id   AF-A0A2U1K1K9-F1
#
_cell.length_a   1.000
_cell.length_b   1.000
_cell.length_c   1.000
_cell.angle_alpha   90.00
_cell.angle_beta   90.00
_cell.angle_gamma   90.00
#
_symmetry.space_group_name_H-M   'P 1'
#
loop_
_entity.id
_entity.type
_entity.pdbx_description
1 polymer ?
#
loop_
_entity_poly.entity_id
_entity_poly.type
_entity_poly.pdbx_seq_one_letter_code
_entity_poly.pdbx_strand_id
1 'polypeptide(L)' 'MEIFIETSKIQFKNPEVGKPTRAVEEHYYGRRITALVNNEKKYFRFKKEELAFEVDEDDMIQAIEQRLSEEN' A
#
# COMPACT_ATOMS: atom_id res chain seq x y z
N MET A 1 -16.46 9.14 0.92
CA MET A 1 -15.80 9.06 -0.40
C MET A 1 -16.02 7.63 -0.87
N GLU A 2 -16.38 7.38 -2.13
CA GLU A 2 -16.50 5.99 -2.58
C GLU A 2 -15.12 5.50 -3.05
N ILE A 3 -14.56 4.52 -2.35
CA ILE A 3 -13.24 3.95 -2.61
C ILE A 3 -13.40 2.46 -2.89
N PHE A 4 -13.03 2.03 -4.09
CA PHE A 4 -13.00 0.62 -4.48
C PHE A 4 -11.57 0.21 -4.79
N ILE A 5 -11.03 -0.77 -4.06
CA ILE A 5 -9.69 -1.29 -4.33
C ILE A 5 -9.78 -2.23 -5.53
N GLU A 6 -9.13 -1.87 -6.65
CA GLU A 6 -9.04 -2.76 -7.81
C GLU A 6 -7.90 -3.76 -7.66
N THR A 7 -6.72 -3.28 -7.22
CA THR A 7 -5.54 -4.14 -7.07
C THR A 7 -4.68 -3.69 -5.90
N SER A 8 -4.11 -4.68 -5.20
CA SER A 8 -3.08 -4.50 -4.18
C SER A 8 -1.86 -5.33 -4.54
N LYS A 9 -0.67 -4.71 -4.54
CA LYS A 9 0.60 -5.38 -4.83
C LYS A 9 1.61 -5.11 -3.73
N ILE A 10 1.98 -6.15 -3.00
CA ILE A 10 3.03 -6.09 -1.99
C ILE A 10 4.40 -5.98 -2.67
N GLN A 11 5.25 -5.12 -2.12
CA GLN A 11 6.63 -4.97 -2.55
C GLN A 11 7.56 -5.54 -1.49
N PHE A 12 8.46 -6.42 -1.91
CA PHE A 12 9.51 -6.96 -1.06
C PHE A 12 10.87 -6.40 -1.47
N LYS A 13 11.74 -6.14 -0.49
CA LYS A 13 13.13 -5.73 -0.67
C LYS A 13 13.93 -6.27 0.51
N ASN A 14 15.03 -6.97 0.24
CA ASN A 14 15.94 -7.36 1.30
C ASN A 14 16.51 -6.12 2.01
N PRO A 15 16.44 -6.02 3.36
CA PRO A 15 17.05 -4.93 4.10
C PRO A 15 18.59 -4.87 3.91
N GLU A 16 19.22 -6.02 3.68
CA GLU A 16 20.65 -6.12 3.41
C GLU A 16 20.94 -6.09 1.90
N VAL A 17 21.77 -5.13 1.49
CA VAL A 17 22.15 -4.94 0.08
C VAL A 17 23.00 -6.11 -0.41
N GLY A 18 22.64 -6.66 -1.57
CA GLY A 18 23.37 -7.77 -2.21
C GLY A 18 22.89 -9.17 -1.80
N LYS A 19 21.91 -9.27 -0.88
CA LYS A 19 21.29 -10.54 -0.51
C LYS A 19 19.96 -10.78 -1.25
N PRO A 20 19.55 -12.05 -1.44
CA PRO A 20 18.32 -12.38 -2.16
C PRO A 20 17.08 -11.89 -1.43
N THR A 21 16.09 -11.36 -2.16
CA THR A 21 14.79 -10.96 -1.60
C THR A 21 13.87 -12.16 -1.45
N ARG A 22 13.14 -12.24 -0.33
CA ARG A 22 12.15 -13.28 -0.03
C ARG A 22 10.78 -12.64 0.21
N ALA A 23 9.72 -13.41 -0.03
CA ALA A 23 8.34 -13.00 0.23
C ALA A 23 7.97 -13.26 1.70
N VAL A 24 8.66 -12.58 2.61
CA VAL A 24 8.47 -12.66 4.07
C VAL A 24 8.33 -11.25 4.64
N GLU A 25 7.71 -11.14 5.81
CA GLU A 25 7.46 -9.85 6.48
C GLU A 25 8.74 -9.03 6.70
N GLU A 26 9.86 -9.66 7.07
CA GLU A 26 11.15 -8.99 7.26
C GLU A 26 11.65 -8.23 6.02
N HIS A 27 11.23 -8.70 4.84
CA HIS A 27 11.57 -8.09 3.56
C HIS A 27 10.47 -7.16 3.06
N TYR A 28 9.42 -6.91 3.84
CA TYR A 28 8.33 -6.03 3.44
C TYR A 28 8.84 -4.60 3.27
N TYR A 29 8.64 -4.06 2.07
CA TYR A 29 9.06 -2.71 1.71
C TYR A 29 7.89 -1.72 1.67
N GLY A 30 6.70 -2.22 1.37
CA GLY A 30 5.50 -1.42 1.21
C GLY A 30 4.50 -2.06 0.26
N ARG A 31 3.46 -1.30 -0.10
CA ARG A 31 2.35 -1.78 -0.91
C ARG A 31 1.96 -0.73 -1.94
N ARG A 32 1.68 -1.18 -3.16
CA ARG A 32 1.06 -0.36 -4.21
C ARG A 32 -0.40 -0.74 -4.31
N ILE A 33 -1.26 0.27 -4.19
CA ILE A 33 -2.70 0.08 -4.27
C ILE A 33 -3.20 0.91 -5.45
N THR A 34 -4.03 0.29 -6.28
CA THR A 34 -4.79 0.99 -7.31
C THR A 34 -6.25 0.92 -6.92
N ALA A 35 -6.86 2.09 -6.76
CA ALA A 35 -8.23 2.21 -6.31
C ALA A 35 -9.00 3.19 -7.20
N LEU A 36 -10.29 2.94 -7.36
CA LEU A 36 -11.24 3.89 -7.93
C LEU A 36 -11.77 4.76 -6.79
N VAL A 37 -11.50 6.06 -6.86
CA VAL A 37 -11.98 7.06 -5.92
C VAL A 37 -12.98 7.94 -6.65
N ASN A 38 -14.26 7.85 -6.28
CA ASN A 38 -15.36 8.53 -6.98
C ASN A 38 -15.33 8.31 -8.51
N ASN A 39 -15.17 7.05 -8.94
CA ASN A 39 -15.00 6.60 -10.34
C ASN A 39 -13.71 7.07 -11.05
N GLU A 40 -12.79 7.73 -10.36
CA GLU A 40 -11.48 8.07 -10.91
C GLU A 40 -10.41 7.09 -10.44
N LYS A 41 -9.65 6.55 -11.39
CA LYS A 41 -8.55 5.62 -11.08
C LYS A 41 -7.36 6.35 -10.50
N LYS A 42 -7.05 6.08 -9.24
CA LYS A 42 -5.91 6.62 -8.52
C LYS A 42 -4.90 5.54 -8.12
N TYR A 43 -3.65 5.95 -8.05
CA TYR A 43 -2.51 5.09 -7.72
C TYR A 43 -1.88 5.56 -6.43
N PHE A 44 -1.80 4.66 -5.46
CA PHE A 44 -1.22 4.92 -4.16
C PHE A 44 0.01 4.05 -3.95
N ARG A 45 1.04 4.64 -3.35
CA ARG A 45 2.24 3.93 -2.90
C ARG A 45 2.40 4.21 -1.41
N PHE A 46 2.29 3.13 -0.64
CA PHE A 46 2.55 3.11 0.78
C PHE A 46 3.90 2.45 1.04
N LYS A 47 4.70 3.05 1.89
CA LYS A 47 5.89 2.42 2.47
C LYS A 47 5.49 1.56 3.67
N LYS A 48 6.42 0.73 4.14
CA LYS A 48 6.21 -0.12 5.34
C LYS A 48 5.87 0.68 6.60
N GLU A 49 6.27 1.96 6.68
CA GLU A 49 5.95 2.84 7.82
C GLU A 49 4.51 3.40 7.75
N GLU A 50 3.91 3.41 6.55
CA GLU A 50 2.58 3.99 6.31
C GLU A 50 1.48 2.92 6.30
N LEU A 51 1.84 1.69 5.94
CA LEU A 51 0.90 0.58 5.89
C LEU A 51 1.63 -0.71 6.22
N ALA A 52 1.18 -1.41 7.27
CA ALA A 52 1.80 -2.63 7.75
C ALA A 52 1.72 -3.79 6.74
N PHE A 53 2.47 -4.86 7.00
CA PHE A 53 2.44 -6.07 6.17
C PHE A 53 1.10 -6.80 6.30
N GLU A 54 0.71 -7.05 7.56
CA GLU A 54 -0.62 -7.55 7.94
C GLU A 54 -1.58 -6.37 8.03
N VAL A 55 -2.41 -6.22 7.00
CA VAL A 55 -3.48 -5.22 6.91
C VAL A 55 -4.67 -5.84 6.19
N ASP A 56 -5.87 -5.49 6.62
CA ASP A 56 -7.10 -5.89 5.96
C ASP A 56 -7.54 -4.85 4.90
N GLU A 57 -8.75 -5.04 4.35
CA GLU A 57 -9.29 -4.12 3.34
C GLU A 57 -9.71 -2.77 3.92
N ASP A 58 -10.20 -2.75 5.17
CA ASP A 58 -10.65 -1.53 5.83
C ASP A 58 -9.44 -0.64 6.19
N ASP A 59 -8.35 -1.23 6.67
CA ASP A 59 -7.07 -0.56 6.90
C ASP A 59 -6.53 0.10 5.62
N MET A 60 -6.64 -0.61 4.49
CA MET A 60 -6.20 -0.10 3.19
C MET A 60 -7.04 1.09 2.73
N ILE A 61 -8.36 1.04 2.94
CA ILE A 61 -9.27 2.14 2.62
C ILE A 61 -8.95 3.35 3.50
N GLN A 62 -8.78 3.15 4.81
CA GLN A 62 -8.45 4.21 5.75
C GLN A 62 -7.13 4.91 5.40
N ALA A 63 -6.10 4.15 5.01
CA ALA A 63 -4.83 4.72 4.57
C ALA A 63 -4.95 5.57 3.29
N ILE A 64 -5.84 5.17 2.36
CA ILE A 64 -6.16 5.97 1.17
C ILE A 64 -6.89 7.25 1.56
N GLU A 65 -7.88 7.18 2.45
CA GLU A 65 -8.62 8.35 2.93
C GLU A 65 -7.71 9.36 3.63
N GLN A 66 -6.80 8.88 4.48
CA GLN A 66 -5.82 9.74 5.13
C GLN A 66 -4.93 10.45 4.11
N ARG A 67 -4.41 9.72 3.11
CA ARG A 67 -3.56 10.31 2.08
C ARG A 67 -4.29 11.36 1.25
N LEU A 68 -5.55 11.13 0.91
CA LEU A 68 -6.37 12.09 0.17
C LEU A 68 -6.76 13.31 1.01
N SER A 69 -6.77 13.18 2.33
CA SER A 69 -7.03 14.29 3.25
C SER A 69 -5.79 15.17 3.44
N GLU A 70 -4.58 14.62 3.35
CA GLU A 70 -3.32 15.37 3.40
C GLU A 70 -3.00 16.16 2.11
N GLU A 71 -3.60 15.76 0.97
CA GLU A 71 -3.44 16.45 -0.32
C GLU A 71 -4.41 17.64 -0.53
N ASN A 72 -5.39 17.85 0.37
CA ASN A 72 -6.34 18.97 0.35
C ASN A 72 -5.96 20.08 1.34
#